data_AF-T1GJN9-F1
#
_entry.id   AF-T1GJN9-F1
#
_cell.length_a   1.000
_cell.length_b   1.000
_cell.length_c   1.000
_cell.angle_alpha   90.00
_cell.angle_beta   90.00
_cell.angle_gamma   90.00
#
_symmetry.space_group_name_H-M   'P 1'
#
loop_
_entity.id
_entity.type
_entity.pdbx_description
1 polymer ?
#
loop_
_entity_poly.entity_id
_entity_poly.type
_entity_poly.pdbx_seq_one_letter_code
_entity_poly.pdbx_strand_id
1 'polypeptide(L)'
;MKAFIAIILLASSVLTKVVPGIPNGRIVNGVNATVKQAPYIVSISSYKTYDHICGGSIIDKEWILTAGHCLPRSGKVQIYAGITNTTNRTNGQQRFSDYAIIH
;
A
#
# COMPACT_ATOMS: atom_id res chain seq x y z
N MET A 1 -25.85 -18.52 -49.44
CA MET A 1 -26.27 -19.09 -48.13
C MET A 1 -25.11 -19.60 -47.26
N LYS A 2 -23.97 -20.06 -47.80
CA LYS A 2 -22.83 -20.54 -46.99
C LYS A 2 -21.95 -19.44 -46.37
N ALA A 3 -21.91 -18.25 -46.98
CA ALA A 3 -21.08 -17.12 -46.52
C ALA A 3 -21.61 -16.41 -45.27
N PHE A 4 -22.93 -16.42 -45.02
CA PHE A 4 -23.54 -15.76 -43.85
C PHE A 4 -23.28 -16.52 -42.54
N ILE A 5 -23.15 -17.85 -42.60
CA ILE A 5 -22.88 -18.70 -41.42
C ILE A 5 -21.45 -18.49 -40.90
N ALA A 6 -20.48 -18.26 -41.81
CA ALA A 6 -19.08 -18.04 -41.44
C ALA A 6 -18.86 -16.72 -40.69
N ILE A 7 -19.65 -15.68 -41.00
CA ILE A 7 -19.54 -14.36 -40.36
C ILE A 7 -20.09 -14.40 -38.92
N ILE A 8 -21.15 -15.18 -38.67
CA ILE A 8 -21.74 -15.32 -37.33
C ILE A 8 -20.80 -16.08 -36.38
N LEU A 9 -20.07 -17.09 -36.89
CA LEU A 9 -19.10 -17.85 -36.10
C LEU A 9 -17.84 -17.04 -35.73
N LEU A 10 -17.47 -16.06 -36.57
CA LEU A 10 -16.35 -15.14 -36.29
C LEU A 10 -16.71 -14.04 -35.29
N ALA A 11 -18.00 -13.69 -35.15
CA ALA A 11 -18.47 -12.66 -34.22
C ALA A 11 -18.63 -13.16 -32.77
N SER A 12 -18.77 -14.48 -32.56
CA SER A 12 -19.00 -15.08 -31.24
C SER A 12 -17.73 -15.22 -30.36
N SER A 13 -16.53 -14.94 -30.87
CA SER A 13 -15.29 -15.09 -30.10
C SER A 13 -14.86 -13.84 -29.32
N VAL A 14 -15.57 -12.72 -29.45
CA VAL A 14 -15.25 -11.48 -28.73
C VAL A 14 -16.24 -11.24 -27.59
N LEU A 15 -16.34 -12.21 -26.67
CA LEU A 15 -16.80 -11.94 -25.32
C LEU A 15 -15.58 -12.10 -24.40
N THR A 16 -14.71 -11.09 -24.41
CA THR A 16 -13.71 -10.96 -23.36
C THR A 16 -14.46 -10.84 -22.04
N LYS A 17 -14.52 -11.94 -21.28
CA LYS A 17 -14.92 -11.89 -19.88
C LYS A 17 -13.94 -10.93 -19.20
N VAL A 18 -14.37 -9.70 -18.96
CA VAL A 18 -13.71 -8.78 -18.04
C VAL A 18 -13.88 -9.41 -16.66
N VAL A 19 -12.97 -10.30 -16.30
CA VAL A 19 -12.79 -10.70 -14.91
C VAL A 19 -12.17 -9.48 -14.25
N PRO A 20 -12.84 -8.81 -13.29
CA PRO A 20 -12.19 -7.77 -12.53
C PRO A 20 -10.98 -8.39 -11.86
N GLY A 21 -9.77 -8.05 -12.32
CA GLY A 21 -8.55 -8.49 -11.68
C GLY A 21 -8.59 -7.98 -10.25
N ILE A 22 -8.54 -8.89 -9.28
CA ILE A 22 -8.29 -8.51 -7.89
C ILE A 22 -6.98 -7.74 -7.93
N PRO A 23 -6.95 -6.44 -7.54
CA PRO A 23 -5.73 -5.67 -7.64
C PRO A 23 -4.66 -6.36 -6.80
N ASN A 24 -3.47 -6.56 -7.37
CA ASN A 24 -2.29 -7.13 -6.69
C ASN A 24 -1.72 -6.19 -5.60
N GLY A 25 -2.55 -5.34 -5.02
CA GLY A 25 -2.21 -4.31 -4.06
C GLY A 25 -3.46 -3.74 -3.40
N ARG A 26 -3.31 -3.13 -2.23
CA ARG A 26 -4.42 -2.59 -1.43
C ARG A 26 -4.96 -1.26 -1.96
N ILE A 27 -4.28 -0.64 -2.93
CA ILE A 27 -4.62 0.67 -3.50
C ILE A 27 -5.23 0.45 -4.90
N VAL A 28 -6.48 0.88 -5.08
CA VAL A 28 -7.25 0.69 -6.33
C VAL A 28 -7.04 1.91 -7.24
N ASN A 29 -6.63 1.69 -8.49
CA ASN A 29 -6.43 2.73 -9.51
C ASN A 29 -5.48 3.87 -9.08
N GLY A 30 -4.57 3.60 -8.14
CA GLY A 30 -3.57 4.56 -7.69
C GLY A 30 -2.43 4.72 -8.68
N VAL A 31 -1.70 5.83 -8.55
CA VAL A 31 -0.41 6.06 -9.20
C VAL A 31 0.68 6.23 -8.15
N ASN A 32 1.93 5.98 -8.52
CA ASN A 32 3.05 6.16 -7.61
C ASN A 32 3.15 7.61 -7.15
N ALA A 33 3.13 7.83 -5.84
CA ALA A 33 3.33 9.14 -5.24
C ALA A 33 4.81 9.45 -5.04
N THR A 34 5.17 10.72 -5.16
CA THR A 34 6.45 11.25 -4.71
C THR A 34 6.38 11.59 -3.22
N VAL A 35 7.53 11.65 -2.53
CA VAL A 35 7.60 12.06 -1.11
C VAL A 35 6.94 13.43 -0.87
N LYS A 36 6.98 14.34 -1.85
CA LYS A 36 6.42 15.70 -1.73
C LYS A 36 4.89 15.75 -1.79
N GLN A 37 4.25 14.76 -2.41
CA GLN A 37 2.78 14.75 -2.55
C GLN A 37 2.07 14.30 -1.28
N ALA A 38 2.71 13.47 -0.45
CA ALA A 38 2.17 13.00 0.81
C ALA A 38 3.29 12.89 1.88
N PRO A 39 3.89 14.01 2.30
CA PRO A 39 5.09 14.02 3.14
C PRO A 39 4.85 13.48 4.56
N TYR A 40 3.59 13.43 4.99
CA TYR A 40 3.15 12.89 6.27
C TYR A 40 3.05 11.36 6.28
N ILE A 41 3.06 10.68 5.12
CA ILE A 41 2.90 9.22 5.08
C ILE A 41 4.17 8.54 5.61
N VAL A 42 3.97 7.59 6.51
CA VAL A 42 5.04 6.73 7.03
C VAL A 42 4.73 5.25 6.82
N SER A 43 5.80 4.46 6.70
CA SER A 43 5.75 3.02 6.79
C SER A 43 6.01 2.58 8.23
N ILE A 44 5.09 1.81 8.81
CA ILE A 44 5.24 1.18 10.11
C ILE A 44 5.63 -0.28 9.89
N SER A 45 6.73 -0.69 10.50
CA SER A 45 7.27 -2.05 10.41
C SER A 45 7.46 -2.69 11.78
N SER A 46 7.64 -4.01 11.78
CA SER A 46 8.00 -4.78 12.97
C SER A 46 9.22 -4.16 13.68
N TYR A 47 9.24 -4.25 15.01
CA TYR A 47 10.34 -3.70 15.81
C TYR A 47 11.66 -4.46 15.62
N LYS A 48 11.60 -5.76 15.33
CA LYS A 48 12.81 -6.62 15.21
C LYS A 48 13.26 -6.83 13.78
N THR A 49 12.31 -6.77 12.85
CA THR A 49 12.52 -7.04 11.43
C THR A 49 11.92 -5.89 10.64
N TYR A 50 12.58 -5.49 9.57
CA TYR A 50 11.99 -4.53 8.65
C TYR A 50 10.96 -5.24 7.76
N ASP A 51 9.82 -5.58 8.34
CA ASP A 51 8.67 -6.11 7.63
C ASP A 51 7.54 -5.10 7.73
N HIS A 52 7.09 -4.57 6.59
CA HIS A 52 6.07 -3.54 6.54
C HIS A 52 4.73 -4.12 7.00
N ILE A 53 4.15 -3.51 8.03
CA ILE A 53 2.89 -3.97 8.64
C ILE A 53 1.74 -3.05 8.20
N CYS A 54 1.94 -1.74 8.36
CA CYS A 54 0.89 -0.75 8.20
C CYS A 54 1.44 0.61 7.72
N GLY A 55 0.52 1.49 7.34
CA GLY A 55 0.79 2.92 7.19
C GLY A 55 0.48 3.71 8.46
N GLY A 56 0.95 4.96 8.48
CA GLY A 56 0.59 5.96 9.48
C GLY A 56 0.74 7.37 8.92
N SER A 57 0.43 8.38 9.74
CA SER A 57 0.59 9.79 9.38
C SER A 57 1.36 10.55 10.46
N ILE A 58 2.35 11.33 10.05
CA ILE A 58 2.99 12.33 10.91
C ILE A 58 1.97 13.41 11.23
N ILE A 59 1.61 13.52 12.50
CA ILE A 59 0.69 14.57 13.00
C ILE A 59 1.43 15.64 13.81
N ASP A 60 2.64 15.33 14.28
CA ASP A 60 3.57 16.27 14.91
C ASP A 60 5.00 15.72 14.81
N LYS A 61 6.00 16.50 15.21
CA LYS A 61 7.44 16.17 15.19
C LYS A 61 7.76 14.81 15.82
N GLU A 62 7.03 14.43 16.86
CA GLU A 62 7.25 13.20 17.65
C GLU A 62 6.03 12.28 17.68
N TRP A 63 4.98 12.59 16.88
CA TRP A 63 3.71 11.88 16.93
C TRP A 63 3.29 11.32 15.58
N ILE A 64 3.02 10.02 15.56
CA ILE A 64 2.46 9.28 14.43
C ILE A 64 1.05 8.79 14.80
N LEU A 65 0.07 9.07 13.94
CA LEU A 65 -1.26 8.49 14.01
C LEU A 65 -1.33 7.23 13.15
N THR A 66 -1.90 6.15 13.68
CA THR A 66 -2.19 4.90 12.96
C THR A 66 -3.41 4.21 13.55
N ALA A 67 -3.82 3.08 12.96
CA ALA A 67 -4.90 2.27 13.52
C ALA A 67 -4.40 1.45 14.71
N GLY A 68 -5.22 1.29 15.76
CA GLY A 68 -4.85 0.53 16.97
C GLY A 68 -4.43 -0.92 16.66
N HIS A 69 -5.08 -1.56 15.68
CA HIS A 69 -4.74 -2.93 15.26
C HIS A 69 -3.38 -3.07 14.55
N CYS A 70 -2.75 -1.96 14.16
CA CYS A 70 -1.41 -1.96 13.58
C CYS A 70 -0.32 -2.06 14.65
N LEU A 71 -0.65 -1.81 15.92
CA LEU A 71 0.31 -1.81 17.01
C LEU A 71 0.33 -3.17 17.72
N PRO A 72 1.52 -3.75 17.95
CA PRO A 72 1.65 -4.93 18.78
C PRO A 72 1.35 -4.57 20.24
N ARG A 73 1.05 -5.56 21.08
CA ARG A 73 0.84 -5.37 22.53
C ARG A 73 2.01 -4.67 23.24
N SER A 74 3.23 -4.78 22.72
CA SER A 74 4.40 -4.08 23.27
C SER A 74 4.43 -2.59 22.97
N GLY A 75 3.60 -2.09 22.03
CA GLY A 75 3.65 -0.72 21.53
C GLY A 75 4.93 -0.38 20.76
N LYS A 76 5.84 -1.34 20.57
CA LYS A 76 7.14 -1.14 19.92
C LYS A 76 7.04 -1.44 18.43
N VAL A 77 7.31 -0.42 17.61
CA VAL A 77 7.36 -0.49 16.16
C VAL A 77 8.54 0.33 15.63
N GLN A 78 8.91 0.05 14.38
CA GLN A 78 9.82 0.89 13.61
C GLN A 78 9.01 1.78 12.67
N ILE A 79 9.41 3.03 12.53
CA ILE A 79 8.78 4.01 11.64
C ILE A 79 9.79 4.48 10.61
N TYR A 80 9.40 4.45 9.35
CA TYR A 80 10.17 4.99 8.22
C TYR A 80 9.39 6.10 7.54
N ALA A 81 9.99 7.28 7.51
CA ALA A 81 9.45 8.48 6.86
C ALA A 81 10.30 8.87 5.65
N GLY A 82 9.70 9.56 4.69
CA GLY A 82 10.42 10.10 3.53
C GLY A 82 10.83 9.05 2.48
N ILE A 83 10.14 7.91 2.42
CA ILE A 83 10.37 6.85 1.43
C ILE A 83 9.15 6.65 0.55
N THR A 84 9.37 6.25 -0.71
CA THR A 84 8.31 5.83 -1.66
C THR A 84 8.36 4.35 -2.01
N ASN A 85 9.46 3.69 -1.67
CA ASN A 85 9.65 2.26 -1.89
C ASN A 85 10.07 1.62 -0.57
N THR A 86 9.28 0.66 -0.08
CA THR A 86 9.58 -0.01 1.17
C THR A 86 10.86 -0.85 1.08
N THR A 87 11.24 -1.35 -0.09
CA THR A 87 12.48 -2.13 -0.24
C THR A 87 13.73 -1.26 -0.24
N ASN A 88 13.66 -0.03 -0.79
CA ASN A 88 14.77 0.92 -0.89
C ASN A 88 14.57 2.15 0.03
N ARG A 89 15.31 2.18 1.14
CA ARG A 89 15.13 3.12 2.26
C ARG A 89 16.25 4.13 2.43
N THR A 90 17.23 4.17 1.53
CA THR A 90 18.47 4.94 1.72
C THR A 90 18.24 6.44 1.93
N ASN A 91 17.14 6.97 1.39
CA ASN A 91 16.79 8.39 1.50
C ASN A 91 15.79 8.70 2.63
N GLY A 92 15.38 7.68 3.40
CA GLY A 92 14.41 7.81 4.47
C GLY A 92 15.00 8.07 5.84
N GLN A 93 14.15 8.50 6.77
CA GLN A 93 14.49 8.55 8.19
C GLN A 93 13.84 7.39 8.92
N GLN A 94 14.64 6.69 9.73
CA GLN A 94 14.17 5.64 10.63
C GLN A 94 14.05 6.18 12.05
N ARG A 95 12.95 5.86 12.72
CA ARG A 95 12.72 6.08 14.15
C ARG A 95 12.08 4.85 14.77
N PHE A 96 12.13 4.79 16.09
CA PHE A 96 11.47 3.76 16.88
C PHE A 96 10.43 4.44 17.77
N SER A 97 9.33 3.76 18.03
CA SER A 97 8.34 4.24 18.99
C SER A 97 8.82 4.01 20.41
N ASP A 98 8.73 5.03 21.26
CA ASP A 98 8.97 4.89 22.70
C ASP A 98 7.77 4.23 23.41
N TYR A 99 6.56 4.64 23.02
CA TYR A 99 5.30 4.08 23.50
C TYR A 99 4.19 4.23 22.45
N ALA A 100 3.03 3.65 22.75
CA ALA A 100 1.83 3.74 21.95
C ALA A 100 0.64 4.04 22.86
N ILE A 101 -0.29 4.88 22.39
CA ILE A 101 -1.60 5.09 23.01
C ILE A 101 -2.63 4.43 22.10
N ILE A 102 -3.37 3.47 22.63
CA ILE A 102 -4.45 2.76 21.93
C ILE A 102 -5.75 3.13 22.64
N HIS A 103 -6.75 3.57 21.87
CA HIS A 103 -8.09 3.84 22.38
C HIS A 103 -8.81 2.55 22.77
#